data_AF-X1EIH4-F1
#
_entry.id   AF-X1EIH4-F1
#
_cell.length_a   1.000
_cell.length_b   1.000
_cell.length_c   1.000
_cell.angle_alpha   90.00
_cell.angle_beta   90.00
_cell.angle_gamma   90.00
#
_symmetry.space_group_name_H-M   'P 1'
#
loop_
_entity.id
_entity.type
_entity.pdbx_description
1 polymer ?
#
loop_
_entity_poly.entity_id
_entity_poly.type
_entity_poly.pdbx_seq_one_letter_code
_entity_poly.pdbx_strand_id
1 'polypeptide(L)'
;FVKAMEKSGVVCPKSFAVDNYQDALKAAEKLGFPLMIRVAYTLGGRGSGIVENLKEFEVFAKRALAQSIIHQILVEESVWGWKEIEFEVVRDVSNNCIINCSMENVDPMGIHTGESIVVAPTQTLTNEEYQMMRCASIRVVQNLGIIGECNIQYALNPISKEFQAIEINARLSRSSALASKATGYPLAYFATKLALGYLLTELKNTVTGITTACFEPSIDYIVLKYPRWDLDKFRRVDRHIGTQMKSVGEVMAIGRT
;
A
#
# COMPACT_ATOMS: atom_id res chain seq x y z
N PHE A 1 4.20 0.92 -13.53
CA PHE A 1 3.04 0.97 -12.64
C PHE A 1 1.81 1.57 -13.32
N VAL A 2 1.76 2.89 -13.56
CA VAL A 2 0.59 3.59 -14.13
C VAL A 2 0.01 2.90 -15.37
N LYS A 3 0.83 2.63 -16.40
CA LYS A 3 0.41 1.91 -17.62
C LYS A 3 -0.26 0.54 -17.34
N ALA A 4 0.18 -0.16 -16.29
CA ALA A 4 -0.39 -1.45 -15.92
C ALA A 4 -1.72 -1.31 -15.17
N MET A 5 -1.87 -0.25 -14.36
CA MET A 5 -3.13 0.09 -13.69
C MET A 5 -4.17 0.52 -14.73
N GLU A 6 -3.80 1.38 -15.68
CA GLU A 6 -4.64 1.78 -16.81
C GLU A 6 -5.12 0.58 -17.62
N LYS A 7 -4.21 -0.34 -17.98
CA LYS A 7 -4.56 -1.59 -18.66
C LYS A 7 -5.53 -2.47 -17.85
N SER A 8 -5.53 -2.33 -16.52
CA SER A 8 -6.39 -3.08 -15.61
C SER A 8 -7.71 -2.35 -15.28
N GLY A 9 -7.93 -1.18 -15.87
CA GLY A 9 -9.08 -0.32 -15.60
C GLY A 9 -9.07 0.25 -14.18
N VAL A 10 -7.88 0.52 -13.64
CA VAL A 10 -7.70 1.09 -12.29
C VAL A 10 -7.03 2.44 -12.42
N VAL A 11 -7.64 3.46 -11.81
CA VAL A 11 -7.13 4.83 -11.84
C VAL A 11 -5.98 4.97 -10.85
N CYS A 12 -4.94 5.71 -11.23
CA CYS A 12 -3.90 6.19 -10.32
C CYS A 12 -4.07 7.71 -10.13
N PRO A 13 -3.56 8.27 -9.02
CA PRO A 13 -3.43 9.71 -8.89
C PRO A 13 -2.66 10.28 -10.08
N LYS A 14 -3.12 11.42 -10.61
CA LYS A 14 -2.45 12.06 -11.75
C LYS A 14 -1.06 12.51 -11.30
N SER A 15 -0.05 12.12 -12.06
CA SER A 15 1.33 12.42 -11.70
C SER A 15 2.21 12.75 -12.90
N PHE A 16 3.24 13.56 -12.64
CA PHE A 16 4.29 13.93 -13.59
C PHE A 16 5.65 13.59 -12.98
N ALA A 17 6.40 12.73 -13.67
CA ALA A 17 7.81 12.53 -13.37
C ALA A 17 8.60 13.69 -13.97
N VAL A 18 9.40 14.35 -13.14
CA VAL A 18 10.14 15.57 -13.51
C VAL A 18 11.56 15.51 -12.97
N ASP A 19 12.49 15.99 -13.78
CA ASP A 19 13.94 15.92 -13.49
C ASP A 19 14.54 17.29 -13.14
N ASN A 20 13.73 18.34 -13.09
CA ASN A 20 14.17 19.67 -12.72
C ASN A 20 13.02 20.50 -12.12
N TYR A 21 13.39 21.59 -11.43
CA TYR A 21 12.42 22.43 -10.72
C TYR A 21 11.43 23.14 -11.66
N GLN A 22 11.85 23.56 -12.86
CA GLN A 22 10.98 24.27 -13.80
C GLN A 22 9.85 23.38 -14.30
N ASP A 23 10.15 22.12 -14.60
CA ASP A 23 9.13 21.16 -15.01
C ASP A 23 8.27 20.71 -13.82
N ALA A 24 8.85 20.63 -12.62
CA ALA A 24 8.08 20.42 -11.39
C ALA A 24 7.05 21.54 -11.16
N LEU A 25 7.42 22.80 -11.40
CA LEU A 25 6.52 23.95 -11.26
C LEU A 25 5.36 23.88 -12.26
N LYS A 26 5.62 23.55 -13.54
CA LYS A 26 4.57 23.34 -14.55
C LYS A 26 3.61 22.21 -14.16
N ALA A 27 4.14 21.12 -13.59
CA ALA A 27 3.33 20.02 -13.09
C ALA A 27 2.43 20.47 -11.93
N ALA A 28 2.96 21.26 -11.01
CA ALA A 28 2.20 21.81 -9.89
C ALA A 28 1.06 22.74 -10.34
N GLU A 29 1.32 23.63 -11.31
CA GLU A 29 0.31 24.51 -11.90
C GLU A 29 -0.83 23.73 -12.57
N LYS A 30 -0.51 22.59 -13.19
CA LYS A 30 -1.49 21.76 -13.88
C LYS A 30 -2.35 20.92 -12.93
N LEU A 31 -1.78 20.48 -11.80
CA LEU A 31 -2.48 19.61 -10.84
C LEU A 31 -3.24 20.40 -9.77
N GLY A 32 -2.71 21.56 -9.35
CA GLY A 32 -3.27 22.33 -8.24
C GLY A 32 -2.91 21.76 -6.86
N PHE A 33 -2.93 22.61 -5.84
CA PHE A 33 -2.61 22.20 -4.46
C PHE A 33 -3.84 21.68 -3.70
N PRO A 34 -3.66 20.79 -2.69
CA PRO A 34 -2.39 20.23 -2.20
C PRO A 34 -1.81 19.16 -3.12
N LEU A 35 -0.47 18.96 -3.07
CA LEU A 35 0.27 18.01 -3.90
C LEU A 35 1.11 17.05 -3.07
N MET A 36 1.32 15.85 -3.59
CA MET A 36 2.29 14.88 -3.09
C MET A 36 3.56 14.93 -3.93
N ILE A 37 4.72 15.03 -3.28
CA ILE A 37 6.03 14.90 -3.91
C ILE A 37 6.64 13.58 -3.45
N ARG A 38 7.02 12.70 -4.39
CA ARG A 38 7.74 11.45 -4.11
C ARG A 38 9.12 11.46 -4.73
N VAL A 39 10.14 11.08 -3.96
CA VAL A 39 11.50 10.93 -4.49
C VAL A 39 11.64 9.58 -5.19
N ALA A 40 12.10 9.58 -6.45
CA ALA A 40 12.29 8.36 -7.21
C ALA A 40 13.32 7.42 -6.55
N TYR A 41 13.09 6.10 -6.64
CA TYR A 41 13.97 5.05 -6.11
C TYR A 41 14.25 5.11 -4.60
N THR A 42 13.28 5.58 -3.82
CA THR A 42 13.33 5.53 -2.35
C THR A 42 12.26 4.60 -1.80
N LEU A 43 12.50 4.03 -0.63
CA LEU A 43 11.54 3.19 0.12
C LEU A 43 11.14 3.90 1.42
N GLY A 44 9.97 3.56 1.96
CA GLY A 44 9.48 4.09 3.24
C GLY A 44 9.18 5.60 3.21
N GLY A 45 8.91 6.16 2.03
CA GLY A 45 8.61 7.57 1.82
C GLY A 45 9.77 8.54 2.10
N ARG A 46 11.01 8.08 2.09
CA ARG A 46 12.18 8.93 2.38
C ARG A 46 12.27 10.11 1.40
N GLY A 47 12.20 11.34 1.95
CA GLY A 47 12.28 12.56 1.15
C GLY A 47 10.97 12.94 0.45
N SER A 48 9.93 12.11 0.61
CA SER A 48 8.59 12.36 0.10
C SER A 48 7.77 13.16 1.10
N GLY A 49 6.74 13.86 0.64
CA GLY A 49 5.92 14.71 1.50
C GLY A 49 4.86 15.48 0.74
N ILE A 50 3.96 16.09 1.51
CA ILE A 50 2.84 16.85 0.98
C ILE A 50 3.11 18.33 1.16
N VAL A 51 2.67 19.09 0.16
CA VAL A 51 2.84 20.54 0.10
C VAL A 51 1.49 21.18 -0.23
N GLU A 52 1.12 22.18 0.55
CA GLU A 52 -0.22 22.80 0.47
C GLU A 52 -0.21 24.08 -0.36
N ASN A 53 0.96 24.63 -0.65
CA ASN A 53 1.09 25.89 -1.36
C ASN A 53 2.43 25.96 -2.12
N LEU A 54 2.51 26.94 -3.02
CA LEU A 54 3.67 27.16 -3.89
C LEU A 54 4.98 27.41 -3.11
N LYS A 55 4.91 28.09 -1.97
CA LYS A 55 6.09 28.42 -1.15
C LYS A 55 6.69 27.16 -0.54
N GLU A 56 5.85 26.28 0.00
CA GLU A 56 6.27 24.96 0.48
C GLU A 56 6.79 24.08 -0.66
N PHE A 57 6.08 24.07 -1.79
CA PHE A 57 6.48 23.33 -2.98
C PHE A 57 7.88 23.70 -3.45
N GLU A 58 8.22 24.98 -3.52
CA GLU A 58 9.54 25.42 -3.97
C GLU A 58 10.67 24.87 -3.11
N VAL A 59 10.53 25.00 -1.79
CA VAL A 59 11.53 24.51 -0.83
C VAL A 59 11.62 22.99 -0.87
N PHE A 60 10.46 22.32 -0.90
CA PHE A 60 10.39 20.86 -0.85
C PHE A 60 10.90 20.21 -2.14
N ALA A 61 10.46 20.67 -3.30
CA ALA A 61 10.83 20.10 -4.60
C ALA A 61 12.33 20.20 -4.86
N LYS A 62 12.96 21.35 -4.55
CA LYS A 62 14.41 21.53 -4.66
C LYS A 62 15.18 20.55 -3.76
N ARG A 63 14.72 20.38 -2.52
CA ARG A 63 15.30 19.42 -1.57
C ARG A 63 15.13 17.98 -2.06
N ALA A 64 13.95 17.63 -2.53
CA ALA A 64 13.61 16.28 -2.99
C ALA A 64 14.42 15.90 -4.25
N LEU A 65 14.55 16.82 -5.22
CA LEU A 65 15.41 16.65 -6.39
C LEU A 65 16.89 16.46 -6.01
N ALA A 66 17.39 17.20 -5.01
CA ALA A 66 18.75 17.05 -4.51
C ALA A 66 18.98 15.74 -3.74
N GLN A 67 17.94 15.19 -3.12
CA GLN A 67 17.99 13.89 -2.41
C GLN A 67 17.88 12.69 -3.35
N SER A 68 17.25 12.87 -4.52
CA SER A 68 17.10 11.82 -5.52
C SER A 68 18.46 11.45 -6.13
N ILE A 69 18.80 10.16 -6.09
CA ILE A 69 20.07 9.64 -6.66
C ILE A 69 20.13 9.88 -8.18
N ILE A 70 18.96 9.92 -8.83
CA ILE A 70 18.81 10.14 -10.27
C ILE A 70 18.27 11.53 -10.61
N HIS A 71 18.22 12.44 -9.62
CA HIS A 71 17.68 13.79 -9.77
C HIS A 71 16.23 13.87 -10.30
N GLN A 72 15.41 12.89 -9.94
CA GLN A 72 14.00 12.80 -10.36
C GLN A 72 13.05 12.77 -9.17
N ILE A 73 11.93 13.48 -9.30
CA ILE A 73 10.79 13.42 -8.38
C ILE A 73 9.49 13.15 -9.16
N LEU A 74 8.49 12.62 -8.47
CA LEU A 74 7.13 12.49 -8.96
C LEU A 74 6.26 13.55 -8.26
N VAL A 75 5.66 14.46 -9.03
CA VAL A 75 4.66 15.43 -8.55
C VAL A 75 3.29 14.86 -8.83
N GLU A 76 2.48 14.66 -7.80
CA GLU A 76 1.25 13.88 -7.84
C GLU A 76 0.08 14.60 -7.17
N GLU A 77 -1.12 14.40 -7.72
CA GLU A 77 -2.39 14.82 -7.13
C GLU A 77 -2.55 14.26 -5.71
N SER A 78 -2.99 15.09 -4.76
CA SER A 78 -3.16 14.65 -3.39
C SER A 78 -4.50 13.93 -3.18
N VAL A 79 -4.42 12.72 -2.65
CA VAL A 79 -5.55 11.97 -2.09
C VAL A 79 -5.53 12.00 -0.56
N TRP A 80 -4.97 13.06 0.03
CA TRP A 80 -4.89 13.22 1.48
C TRP A 80 -6.26 13.13 2.15
N GLY A 81 -6.31 12.43 3.27
CA GLY A 81 -7.56 12.26 4.03
C GLY A 81 -8.48 11.16 3.48
N TRP A 82 -8.17 10.56 2.32
CA TRP A 82 -8.90 9.39 1.83
C TRP A 82 -8.58 8.17 2.70
N LYS A 83 -9.47 7.18 2.74
CA LYS A 83 -9.23 5.92 3.44
C LYS A 83 -8.12 5.16 2.74
N GLU A 84 -7.16 4.63 3.48
CA GLU A 84 -6.07 3.82 2.91
C GLU A 84 -6.33 2.32 3.16
N ILE A 85 -6.50 1.57 2.08
CA ILE A 85 -6.91 0.16 2.08
C ILE A 85 -5.82 -0.67 1.41
N GLU A 86 -5.42 -1.77 2.06
CA GLU A 86 -4.43 -2.70 1.53
C GLU A 86 -5.03 -4.09 1.28
N PHE A 87 -4.58 -4.74 0.21
CA PHE A 87 -4.94 -6.11 -0.13
C PHE A 87 -3.68 -6.96 -0.31
N GLU A 88 -3.62 -8.09 0.40
CA GLU A 88 -2.62 -9.14 0.19
C GLU A 88 -3.18 -10.15 -0.80
N VAL A 89 -2.55 -10.26 -1.96
CA VAL A 89 -3.02 -11.06 -3.09
C VAL A 89 -2.05 -12.19 -3.35
N VAL A 90 -2.58 -13.39 -3.56
CA VAL A 90 -1.77 -14.58 -3.92
C VAL A 90 -2.27 -15.13 -5.24
N ARG A 91 -1.35 -15.42 -6.17
CA ARG A 91 -1.65 -15.94 -7.50
C ARG A 91 -0.70 -17.06 -7.91
N ASP A 92 -1.26 -18.15 -8.46
CA ASP A 92 -0.48 -19.26 -9.03
C ASP A 92 -0.39 -19.23 -10.56
N VAL A 93 0.38 -20.16 -11.12
CA VAL A 93 0.62 -20.29 -12.58
C VAL A 93 -0.62 -20.75 -13.35
N SER A 94 -1.60 -21.36 -12.68
CA SER A 94 -2.90 -21.74 -13.26
C SER A 94 -3.93 -20.61 -13.19
N ASN A 95 -3.50 -19.40 -12.80
CA ASN A 95 -4.34 -18.21 -12.68
C ASN A 95 -5.38 -18.28 -11.55
N ASN A 96 -5.24 -19.20 -10.60
CA ASN A 96 -5.98 -19.10 -9.34
C ASN A 96 -5.45 -17.88 -8.60
N CYS A 97 -6.34 -17.00 -8.16
CA CYS A 97 -6.00 -15.74 -7.53
C CYS A 97 -6.95 -15.47 -6.36
N ILE A 98 -6.40 -15.25 -5.17
CA ILE A 98 -7.16 -15.07 -3.93
C ILE A 98 -6.72 -13.80 -3.21
N ILE A 99 -7.65 -13.21 -2.47
CA ILE A 99 -7.34 -12.24 -1.43
C ILE A 99 -7.09 -12.99 -0.12
N ASN A 100 -5.86 -12.89 0.39
CA ASN A 100 -5.53 -13.47 1.68
C ASN A 100 -6.04 -12.61 2.84
N CYS A 101 -5.79 -11.30 2.77
CA CYS A 101 -6.11 -10.37 3.83
C CYS A 101 -6.44 -9.01 3.23
N SER A 102 -7.40 -8.34 3.82
CA SER A 102 -7.74 -6.95 3.57
C SER A 102 -7.49 -6.16 4.84
N MET A 103 -6.82 -5.02 4.71
CA MET A 103 -6.42 -4.19 5.82
C MET A 103 -6.93 -2.76 5.60
N GLU A 104 -7.41 -2.15 6.67
CA GLU A 104 -7.86 -0.76 6.68
C GLU A 104 -6.98 0.04 7.62
N ASN A 105 -6.38 1.10 7.11
CA ASN A 105 -5.61 2.03 7.94
C ASN A 105 -6.61 2.93 8.67
N VAL A 106 -6.44 3.04 9.99
CA VAL A 106 -7.23 3.97 10.83
C VAL A 106 -6.77 5.40 10.56
N ASP A 107 -5.46 5.58 10.40
CA ASP A 107 -4.88 6.83 9.92
C ASP A 107 -5.10 6.95 8.41
N PRO A 108 -5.56 8.10 7.89
CA PRO A 108 -5.89 8.23 6.47
C PRO A 108 -4.63 8.40 5.60
N MET A 109 -4.85 8.34 4.28
CA MET A 109 -3.85 8.68 3.28
C MET A 109 -3.12 9.96 3.64
N GLY A 110 -1.79 9.87 3.70
CA GLY A 110 -0.95 10.94 4.21
C GLY A 110 -0.01 10.53 5.34
N ILE A 111 -0.40 9.50 6.08
CA ILE A 111 0.44 8.82 7.05
C ILE A 111 0.82 7.47 6.44
N HIS A 112 2.11 7.18 6.35
CA HIS A 112 2.58 5.94 5.74
C HIS A 112 2.01 4.73 6.47
N THR A 113 1.58 3.65 5.78
CA THR A 113 1.02 2.42 6.41
C THR A 113 1.90 1.82 7.53
N GLY A 114 3.21 2.04 7.44
CA GLY A 114 4.20 1.74 8.48
C GLY A 114 4.05 2.54 9.78
N GLU A 115 3.67 3.81 9.66
CA GLU A 115 3.34 4.73 10.75
C GLU A 115 1.87 4.66 11.17
N SER A 116 1.01 4.04 10.38
CA SER A 116 -0.43 3.98 10.63
C SER A 116 -0.81 2.87 11.62
N ILE A 117 -1.85 3.12 12.40
CA ILE A 117 -2.62 2.05 13.04
C ILE A 117 -3.41 1.35 11.94
N VAL A 118 -3.35 0.01 11.89
CA VAL A 118 -3.97 -0.79 10.84
C VAL A 118 -4.83 -1.88 11.45
N VAL A 119 -6.02 -2.09 10.90
CA VAL A 119 -6.93 -3.16 11.32
C VAL A 119 -7.16 -4.19 10.21
N ALA A 120 -7.34 -5.45 10.59
CA ALA A 120 -7.78 -6.52 9.70
C ALA A 120 -8.96 -7.28 10.34
N PRO A 121 -10.04 -7.59 9.58
CA PRO A 121 -10.26 -7.22 8.18
C PRO A 121 -10.60 -5.72 8.03
N THR A 122 -10.86 -5.25 6.81
CA THR A 122 -11.49 -3.93 6.58
C THR A 122 -12.83 -3.83 7.32
N GLN A 123 -13.14 -2.68 7.91
CA GLN A 123 -14.27 -2.47 8.80
C GLN A 123 -15.38 -1.59 8.21
N THR A 124 -15.01 -0.57 7.43
CA THR A 124 -15.96 0.48 7.03
C THR A 124 -16.40 0.39 5.57
N LEU A 125 -15.99 -0.67 4.87
CA LEU A 125 -16.36 -0.91 3.49
C LEU A 125 -17.71 -1.60 3.39
N THR A 126 -18.58 -1.09 2.53
CA THR A 126 -19.70 -1.87 2.03
C THR A 126 -19.19 -3.06 1.23
N ASN A 127 -20.00 -4.12 1.13
CA ASN A 127 -19.64 -5.27 0.30
C ASN A 127 -19.39 -4.88 -1.16
N GLU A 128 -20.09 -3.86 -1.69
CA GLU A 128 -19.87 -3.37 -3.04
C GLU A 128 -18.48 -2.74 -3.21
N GLU A 129 -18.07 -1.88 -2.27
CA GLU A 129 -16.73 -1.26 -2.28
C GLU A 129 -15.64 -2.32 -2.13
N TYR A 130 -15.83 -3.28 -1.22
CA TYR A 130 -14.91 -4.39 -1.03
C TYR A 130 -14.75 -5.21 -2.31
N GLN A 131 -15.86 -5.63 -2.93
CA GLN A 131 -15.81 -6.45 -4.14
C GLN A 131 -15.23 -5.68 -5.34
N MET A 132 -15.51 -4.38 -5.45
CA MET A 132 -14.92 -3.52 -6.47
C MET A 132 -13.38 -3.50 -6.37
N MET A 133 -12.83 -3.26 -5.19
CA MET A 133 -11.38 -3.23 -4.95
C MET A 133 -10.75 -4.62 -5.02
N ARG A 134 -11.43 -5.66 -4.54
CA ARG A 134 -11.00 -7.07 -4.70
C ARG A 134 -10.88 -7.45 -6.17
N CYS A 135 -11.90 -7.15 -6.98
CA CYS A 135 -11.89 -7.43 -8.42
C CYS A 135 -10.77 -6.64 -9.13
N ALA A 136 -10.58 -5.37 -8.74
CA ALA A 136 -9.48 -4.55 -9.25
C ALA A 136 -8.11 -5.15 -8.92
N SER A 137 -7.92 -5.59 -7.68
CA SER A 137 -6.69 -6.23 -7.20
C SER A 137 -6.36 -7.47 -8.03
N ILE A 138 -7.33 -8.38 -8.20
CA ILE A 138 -7.15 -9.61 -8.98
C ILE A 138 -6.79 -9.27 -10.44
N ARG A 139 -7.53 -8.35 -11.10
CA ARG A 139 -7.23 -7.94 -12.49
C ARG A 139 -5.82 -7.37 -12.62
N VAL A 140 -5.41 -6.53 -11.67
CA VAL A 140 -4.07 -5.91 -11.64
C VAL A 140 -2.98 -6.97 -11.56
N VAL A 141 -3.08 -7.91 -10.61
CA VAL A 141 -2.08 -8.98 -10.41
C VAL A 141 -1.99 -9.89 -11.64
N GLN A 142 -3.14 -10.24 -12.23
CA GLN A 142 -3.20 -11.04 -13.45
C GLN A 142 -2.53 -10.32 -14.64
N ASN A 143 -2.82 -9.04 -14.85
CA ASN A 143 -2.24 -8.25 -15.94
C ASN A 143 -0.74 -8.00 -15.78
N LEU A 144 -0.26 -7.89 -14.54
CA LEU A 144 1.17 -7.78 -14.24
C LEU A 144 1.91 -9.11 -14.32
N GLY A 145 1.19 -10.25 -14.41
CA GLY A 145 1.78 -11.58 -14.52
C GLY A 145 2.47 -12.04 -13.24
N ILE A 146 2.08 -11.50 -12.08
CA ILE A 146 2.68 -11.88 -10.79
C ILE A 146 2.31 -13.33 -10.46
N ILE A 147 3.31 -14.11 -10.04
CA ILE A 147 3.20 -15.47 -9.51
C ILE A 147 3.84 -15.47 -8.13
N GLY A 148 3.10 -15.93 -7.12
CA GLY A 148 3.48 -15.78 -5.72
C GLY A 148 2.53 -14.82 -5.01
N GLU A 149 3.08 -13.86 -4.29
CA GLU A 149 2.33 -12.93 -3.44
C GLU A 149 2.71 -11.47 -3.78
N CYS A 150 1.75 -10.56 -3.60
CA CYS A 150 1.98 -9.13 -3.59
C CYS A 150 0.97 -8.37 -2.72
N ASN A 151 1.41 -7.21 -2.23
CA ASN A 151 0.57 -6.23 -1.55
C ASN A 151 0.17 -5.10 -2.53
N ILE A 152 -1.12 -4.73 -2.54
CA ILE A 152 -1.65 -3.59 -3.30
C ILE A 152 -2.28 -2.59 -2.35
N GLN A 153 -2.01 -1.31 -2.55
CA GLN A 153 -2.56 -0.21 -1.76
C GLN A 153 -3.50 0.67 -2.59
N TYR A 154 -4.62 1.06 -1.98
CA TYR A 154 -5.64 1.91 -2.55
C TYR A 154 -5.98 3.07 -1.63
N ALA A 155 -6.27 4.23 -2.21
CA ALA A 155 -6.98 5.31 -1.56
C ALA A 155 -8.46 5.23 -1.96
N LEU A 156 -9.38 5.15 -0.99
CA LEU A 156 -10.83 5.18 -1.21
C LEU A 156 -11.41 6.50 -0.68
N ASN A 157 -12.16 7.20 -1.53
CA ASN A 157 -12.82 8.43 -1.17
C ASN A 157 -13.87 8.16 -0.07
N PRO A 158 -13.89 8.89 1.05
CA PRO A 158 -14.81 8.60 2.16
C PRO A 158 -16.28 8.97 1.86
N ILE A 159 -16.53 9.78 0.84
CA ILE A 159 -17.88 10.27 0.48
C ILE A 159 -18.38 9.74 -0.87
N SER A 160 -17.58 8.94 -1.58
CA SER A 160 -17.95 8.36 -2.88
C SER A 160 -17.31 6.98 -3.06
N LYS A 161 -17.64 6.27 -4.14
CA LYS A 161 -17.02 4.98 -4.49
C LYS A 161 -15.75 5.15 -5.32
N GLU A 162 -15.23 6.36 -5.44
CA GLU A 162 -13.99 6.59 -6.18
C GLU A 162 -12.81 6.03 -5.39
N PHE A 163 -12.00 5.19 -6.03
CA PHE A 163 -10.76 4.70 -5.46
C PHE A 163 -9.63 4.80 -6.48
N GLN A 164 -8.41 4.96 -5.97
CA GLN A 164 -7.21 5.12 -6.78
C GLN A 164 -6.11 4.19 -6.28
N ALA A 165 -5.38 3.54 -7.18
CA ALA A 165 -4.24 2.68 -6.84
C ALA A 165 -3.02 3.53 -6.53
N ILE A 166 -2.42 3.27 -5.36
CA ILE A 166 -1.29 4.03 -4.81
C ILE A 166 0.03 3.37 -5.17
N GLU A 167 0.15 2.08 -4.89
CA GLU A 167 1.31 1.28 -5.24
C GLU A 167 0.98 -0.22 -5.26
N ILE A 168 1.91 -0.99 -5.84
CA ILE A 168 1.95 -2.45 -5.72
C ILE A 168 3.36 -2.87 -5.36
N ASN A 169 3.48 -3.70 -4.34
CA ASN A 169 4.70 -4.34 -3.93
C ASN A 169 4.67 -5.79 -4.40
N ALA A 170 5.31 -6.09 -5.54
CA ALA A 170 5.39 -7.44 -6.13
C ALA A 170 6.40 -8.34 -5.38
N ARG A 171 6.24 -8.44 -4.06
CA ARG A 171 7.08 -9.19 -3.12
C ARG A 171 6.38 -9.24 -1.76
N LEU A 172 6.89 -10.12 -0.90
CA LEU A 172 6.58 -10.11 0.52
C LEU A 172 6.92 -8.76 1.14
N SER A 173 6.05 -8.33 2.04
CA SER A 173 6.11 -7.05 2.73
C SER A 173 5.91 -7.20 4.24
N ARG A 174 6.04 -6.08 4.96
CA ARG A 174 5.65 -6.00 6.37
C ARG A 174 4.15 -6.30 6.53
N SER A 175 3.32 -5.81 5.62
CA SER A 175 1.88 -6.09 5.55
C SER A 175 1.61 -7.58 5.31
N SER A 176 2.41 -8.26 4.48
CA SER A 176 2.30 -9.72 4.27
C SER A 176 2.65 -10.52 5.53
N ALA A 177 3.63 -10.07 6.31
CA ALA A 177 3.95 -10.69 7.60
C ALA A 177 2.80 -10.49 8.60
N LEU A 178 2.24 -9.29 8.70
CA LEU A 178 1.07 -8.97 9.51
C LEU A 178 -0.13 -9.84 9.10
N ALA A 179 -0.45 -9.91 7.81
CA ALA A 179 -1.53 -10.72 7.26
C ALA A 179 -1.37 -12.21 7.52
N SER A 180 -0.15 -12.73 7.42
CA SER A 180 0.14 -14.14 7.76
C SER A 180 -0.15 -14.44 9.24
N LYS A 181 0.13 -13.48 10.13
CA LYS A 181 -0.19 -13.59 11.55
C LYS A 181 -1.66 -13.37 11.84
N ALA A 182 -2.31 -12.48 11.11
CA ALA A 182 -3.72 -12.16 11.25
C ALA A 182 -4.63 -13.30 10.79
N THR A 183 -4.26 -14.02 9.73
CA THR A 183 -5.12 -15.04 9.11
C THR A 183 -4.68 -16.47 9.43
N GLY A 184 -3.47 -16.66 9.97
CA GLY A 184 -2.85 -17.97 10.11
C GLY A 184 -2.38 -18.59 8.78
N TYR A 185 -2.50 -17.87 7.66
CA TYR A 185 -2.13 -18.34 6.33
C TYR A 185 -0.67 -17.96 6.03
N PRO A 186 0.28 -18.92 5.92
CA PRO A 186 1.70 -18.60 5.77
C PRO A 186 2.06 -18.13 4.35
N LEU A 187 1.86 -16.83 4.05
CA LEU A 187 2.07 -16.26 2.72
C LEU A 187 3.45 -16.55 2.13
N ALA A 188 4.51 -16.36 2.92
CA ALA A 188 5.88 -16.60 2.45
C ALA A 188 6.14 -18.07 2.06
N TYR A 189 5.58 -19.00 2.83
CA TYR A 189 5.70 -20.44 2.54
C TYR A 189 5.00 -20.80 1.23
N PHE A 190 3.76 -20.35 1.06
CA PHE A 190 3.00 -20.63 -0.15
C PHE A 190 3.58 -19.91 -1.37
N ALA A 191 3.93 -18.63 -1.28
CA ALA A 191 4.58 -17.88 -2.36
C ALA A 191 5.86 -18.59 -2.86
N THR A 192 6.66 -19.15 -1.95
CA THR A 192 7.84 -19.95 -2.30
C THR A 192 7.46 -21.22 -3.07
N LYS A 193 6.42 -21.93 -2.65
CA LYS A 193 5.92 -23.13 -3.36
C LYS A 193 5.36 -22.77 -4.74
N LEU A 194 4.61 -21.67 -4.86
CA LEU A 194 4.09 -21.19 -6.14
C LEU A 194 5.22 -20.84 -7.11
N ALA A 195 6.31 -20.25 -6.62
CA ALA A 195 7.51 -19.98 -7.44
C ALA A 195 8.20 -21.26 -7.95
N LEU A 196 7.97 -22.41 -7.30
CA LEU A 196 8.43 -23.72 -7.76
C LEU A 196 7.42 -24.43 -8.69
N GLY A 197 6.31 -23.77 -9.04
CA GLY A 197 5.30 -24.30 -9.96
C GLY A 197 4.17 -25.09 -9.30
N TYR A 198 4.11 -25.16 -7.96
CA TYR A 198 2.95 -25.73 -7.27
C TYR A 198 1.72 -24.84 -7.48
N LEU A 199 0.53 -25.45 -7.44
CA LEU A 199 -0.75 -24.75 -7.50
C LEU A 199 -1.34 -24.54 -6.10
N LEU A 200 -2.13 -23.49 -5.93
CA LEU A 200 -2.84 -23.24 -4.66
C LEU A 200 -3.77 -24.42 -4.28
N THR A 201 -4.31 -25.11 -5.28
CA THR A 201 -5.20 -26.27 -5.12
C THR A 201 -4.48 -27.54 -4.67
N GLU A 202 -3.16 -27.62 -4.87
CA GLU A 202 -2.33 -28.78 -4.47
C GLU A 202 -1.75 -28.61 -3.05
N LEU A 203 -1.58 -27.36 -2.63
CA LEU A 203 -0.99 -27.02 -1.35
C LEU A 203 -2.03 -27.17 -0.24
N LYS A 204 -1.67 -27.87 0.82
CA LYS A 204 -2.54 -28.11 1.97
C LYS A 204 -2.54 -26.90 2.92
N ASN A 205 -3.70 -26.52 3.43
CA ASN A 205 -3.78 -25.54 4.53
C ASN A 205 -3.20 -26.16 5.80
N THR A 206 -2.12 -25.58 6.32
CA THR A 206 -1.39 -26.07 7.49
C THR A 206 -2.17 -25.91 8.79
N VAL A 207 -3.15 -25.00 8.85
CA VAL A 207 -3.96 -24.74 10.05
C VAL A 207 -5.11 -25.74 10.17
N THR A 208 -5.93 -25.87 9.12
CA THR A 208 -7.11 -26.76 9.16
C THR A 208 -6.75 -28.22 8.92
N GLY A 209 -5.66 -28.49 8.17
CA GLY A 209 -5.22 -29.85 7.87
C GLY A 209 -6.18 -30.66 6.98
N ILE A 210 -7.24 -30.05 6.45
CA ILE A 210 -8.25 -30.74 5.61
C ILE A 210 -8.64 -29.95 4.35
N THR A 211 -8.34 -28.64 4.29
CA THR A 211 -8.58 -27.81 3.10
C THR A 211 -7.27 -27.54 2.34
N THR A 212 -7.37 -26.95 1.15
CA THR A 212 -6.22 -26.50 0.35
C THR A 212 -5.85 -25.07 0.70
N ALA A 213 -4.78 -24.54 0.09
CA ALA A 213 -4.36 -23.14 0.17
C ALA A 213 -5.18 -22.24 -0.77
N CYS A 214 -6.04 -22.80 -1.62
CA CYS A 214 -6.87 -22.07 -2.59
C CYS A 214 -8.21 -21.60 -1.96
N PHE A 215 -8.12 -20.70 -0.98
CA PHE A 215 -9.30 -20.11 -0.34
C PHE A 215 -8.96 -18.72 0.20
N GLU A 216 -9.97 -17.88 0.38
CA GLU A 216 -9.84 -16.60 1.08
C GLU A 216 -10.14 -16.84 2.57
N PRO A 217 -9.19 -16.57 3.50
CA PRO A 217 -9.45 -16.66 4.92
C PRO A 217 -10.59 -15.75 5.37
N SER A 218 -11.39 -16.26 6.31
CA SER A 218 -12.36 -15.49 7.07
C SER A 218 -12.01 -15.60 8.55
N ILE A 219 -12.03 -14.48 9.27
CA ILE A 219 -11.65 -14.40 10.68
C ILE A 219 -12.83 -13.88 11.51
N ASP A 220 -12.99 -14.43 12.71
CA ASP A 220 -14.05 -14.14 13.68
C ASP A 220 -13.58 -13.24 14.83
N TYR A 221 -12.51 -12.49 14.56
CA TYR A 221 -11.84 -11.53 15.44
C TYR A 221 -11.31 -10.35 14.62
N ILE A 222 -10.93 -9.29 15.33
CA ILE A 222 -10.27 -8.12 14.78
C ILE A 222 -8.80 -8.19 15.17
N VAL A 223 -7.93 -7.91 14.20
CA VAL A 223 -6.50 -7.74 14.42
C VAL A 223 -6.18 -6.27 14.35
N LEU A 224 -5.44 -5.76 15.33
CA LEU A 224 -4.96 -4.38 15.34
C LEU A 224 -3.43 -4.38 15.37
N LYS A 225 -2.83 -3.67 14.42
CA LYS A 225 -1.41 -3.30 14.42
C LYS A 225 -1.27 -1.88 14.93
N TYR A 226 -0.34 -1.68 15.86
CA TYR A 226 0.03 -0.37 16.38
C TYR A 226 1.54 -0.14 16.20
N PRO A 227 1.99 0.97 15.58
CA PRO A 227 3.42 1.26 15.40
C PRO A 227 4.10 1.64 16.72
N ARG A 228 5.40 1.36 16.82
CA ARG A 228 6.24 1.75 17.96
C ARG A 228 7.26 2.79 17.53
N TRP A 229 7.30 3.92 18.24
CA TRP A 229 8.27 4.99 18.07
C TRP A 229 9.22 5.11 19.25
N ASP A 230 10.47 5.46 18.96
CA ASP A 230 11.52 5.76 19.95
C ASP A 230 12.05 7.20 19.76
N LEU A 231 11.18 8.14 19.40
CA LEU A 231 11.56 9.52 19.03
C LEU A 231 12.21 10.31 20.16
N ASP A 232 11.93 9.98 21.42
CA ASP A 232 12.56 10.63 22.59
C ASP A 232 14.07 10.39 22.67
N LYS A 233 14.60 9.37 21.98
CA LYS A 233 16.05 9.15 21.87
C LYS A 233 16.75 10.22 21.00
N PHE A 234 16.01 11.02 20.23
CA PHE A 234 16.56 11.96 19.26
C PHE A 234 16.14 13.40 19.55
N ARG A 235 17.08 14.24 20.03
CA ARG A 235 16.79 15.62 20.48
C ARG A 235 16.31 16.59 19.38
N ARG A 236 16.74 16.37 18.13
CA ARG A 236 16.45 17.26 16.99
C ARG A 236 15.55 16.61 15.94
N VAL A 237 14.91 15.48 16.28
CA VAL A 237 14.00 14.83 15.34
C VAL A 237 12.67 15.55 15.34
N ASP A 238 12.12 15.74 14.16
CA ASP A 238 10.73 16.14 14.02
C ASP A 238 9.82 14.98 14.45
N ARG A 239 8.85 15.26 15.33
CA ARG A 239 7.97 14.26 15.93
C ARG A 239 6.67 14.04 15.16
N HIS A 240 6.38 14.87 14.15
CA HIS A 240 5.19 14.68 13.31
C HIS A 240 5.34 13.41 12.46
N ILE A 241 4.31 12.56 12.44
CA ILE A 241 4.24 11.42 11.52
C ILE A 241 3.62 11.85 10.19
N GLY A 242 3.92 11.14 9.13
CA GLY A 242 3.46 11.46 7.78
C GLY A 242 3.87 10.37 6.81
N THR A 243 4.09 10.73 5.55
CA THR A 243 4.41 9.77 4.48
C THR A 243 5.79 9.12 4.61
N GLN A 244 6.68 9.65 5.46
CA GLN A 244 7.98 9.06 5.76
C GLN A 244 7.94 8.26 7.07
N MET A 245 8.39 7.00 7.03
CA MET A 245 8.47 6.16 8.23
C MET A 245 9.51 6.67 9.25
N LYS A 246 9.10 6.65 10.53
CA LYS A 246 9.90 6.99 11.72
C LYS A 246 9.75 5.95 12.84
N SER A 247 8.75 5.07 12.77
CA SER A 247 8.55 3.93 13.65
C SER A 247 9.73 2.95 13.54
N VAL A 248 10.06 2.31 14.67
CA VAL A 248 11.18 1.36 14.81
C VAL A 248 10.70 -0.08 14.97
N GLY A 249 9.39 -0.27 15.07
CA GLY A 249 8.75 -1.58 15.22
C GLY A 249 7.23 -1.44 15.25
N GLU A 250 6.55 -2.55 15.53
CA GLU A 250 5.10 -2.62 15.61
C GLU A 250 4.68 -3.71 16.59
N VAL A 251 3.50 -3.56 17.18
CA VAL A 251 2.83 -4.59 17.97
C VAL A 251 1.53 -5.00 17.29
N MET A 252 1.12 -6.25 17.49
CA MET A 252 -0.12 -6.80 16.96
C MET A 252 -0.94 -7.36 18.12
N ALA A 253 -2.22 -7.02 18.18
CA ALA A 253 -3.19 -7.55 19.12
C ALA A 253 -4.37 -8.20 18.37
N ILE A 254 -5.00 -9.18 19.00
CA ILE A 254 -6.20 -9.86 18.50
C ILE A 254 -7.29 -9.72 19.56
N GLY A 255 -8.46 -9.25 19.15
CA GLY A 255 -9.62 -9.06 20.02
C GLY A 255 -10.91 -9.47 19.33
N ARG A 256 -11.95 -9.78 20.11
CA ARG A 256 -13.28 -10.06 19.54
C ARG A 256 -14.10 -8.80 19.26
N THR A 257 -13.60 -7.66 19.73
CA THR A 257 -14.17 -6.29 19.59
C THR A 257 -13.04 -5.28 19.72
#